data_AF-A0A3D3DUP3-F1
#
_entry.id   AF-A0A3D3DUP3-F1
#
_cell.length_a   1.000
_cell.length_b   1.000
_cell.length_c   1.000
_cell.angle_alpha   90.00
_cell.angle_beta   90.00
_cell.angle_gamma   90.00
#
_symmetry.space_group_name_H-M   'P 1'
#
loop_
_entity.id
_entity.type
_entity.pdbx_description
1 polymer ?
#
loop_
_entity_poly.entity_id
_entity_poly.type
_entity_poly.pdbx_seq_one_letter_code
_entity_poly.pdbx_strand_id
1 'polypeptide(L)'
;TNEILHVDFLAVDEKTEITANLPLELDGEPSGVKAGGLLEQMLHTLEVRCLPKDLPEQIETDVTSLEIGDALNIGDINFPEGVAPTLSDDIVVALCAKTRVATSEEQEGEEEGEGDTPAEPEVTSEKSNDE
;
A
#
# COMPACT_ATOMS: atom_id res chain seq x y z
N THR A 1 -1.66 -2.58 28.33
CA THR A 1 -1.08 -1.34 28.87
C THR A 1 0.03 -0.93 27.92
N ASN A 2 -0.11 0.22 27.24
CA ASN A 2 0.93 0.75 26.35
C ASN A 2 1.97 1.50 27.21
N GLU A 3 2.72 0.76 28.01
CA GLU A 3 3.70 1.31 28.95
C GLU A 3 5.12 1.05 28.42
N ILE A 4 5.96 2.09 28.41
CA ILE A 4 7.36 2.00 27.95
C ILE A 4 8.18 1.31 29.04
N LEU A 5 8.79 0.16 28.71
CA LEU A 5 9.56 -0.66 29.65
C LEU A 5 11.06 -0.36 29.65
N HIS A 6 11.60 0.15 28.53
CA HIS A 6 13.03 0.39 28.32
C HIS A 6 13.25 1.49 27.29
N VAL A 7 14.29 2.30 27.47
CA VAL A 7 14.74 3.30 26.50
C VAL A 7 16.26 3.27 26.45
N ASP A 8 16.78 3.19 25.23
CA ASP A 8 18.21 3.29 24.94
C ASP A 8 18.52 4.66 24.32
N PHE A 9 19.62 5.26 24.76
CA PHE A 9 20.13 6.49 24.18
C PHE A 9 21.43 6.19 23.43
N LEU A 10 21.45 6.51 22.15
CA LEU A 10 22.65 6.49 21.33
C LEU A 10 23.30 7.88 21.38
N ALA A 11 24.55 7.95 21.84
CA ALA A 11 25.33 9.17 21.72
C ALA A 11 25.79 9.34 20.26
N VAL A 12 25.41 10.46 19.65
CA VAL A 12 25.76 10.79 18.27
C VAL A 12 26.65 12.03 18.23
N ASP A 13 27.71 11.97 17.42
CA ASP A 13 28.55 13.13 17.11
C ASP A 13 28.01 13.85 15.88
N GLU A 14 28.01 15.19 15.89
CA GLU A 14 27.49 16.02 14.77
C GLU A 14 28.20 15.78 13.42
N LYS A 15 29.33 15.09 13.42
CA LYS A 15 30.17 14.83 12.23
C LYS A 15 30.13 13.37 11.77
N THR A 16 29.43 12.51 12.48
CA THR A 16 29.37 11.09 12.19
C THR A 16 28.07 10.79 11.48
N GLU A 17 28.15 10.08 10.36
CA GLU A 17 26.97 9.58 9.65
C GLU A 17 26.23 8.59 10.54
N ILE A 18 24.91 8.79 10.65
CA ILE A 18 24.02 7.91 11.39
C ILE A 18 23.07 7.22 10.44
N THR A 19 22.67 6.00 10.81
CA THR A 19 21.62 5.26 10.12
C THR A 19 20.32 5.42 10.90
N ALA A 20 19.27 5.89 10.23
CA ALA A 20 17.96 6.08 10.83
C ALA A 20 16.88 5.43 9.98
N ASN A 21 15.85 4.89 10.65
CA ASN A 21 14.65 4.39 9.99
C ASN A 21 13.59 5.48 10.01
N LEU A 22 13.22 5.98 8.84
CA LEU A 22 12.25 7.06 8.70
C LEU A 22 10.96 6.54 8.08
N PRO A 23 9.79 6.99 8.56
CA PRO A 23 8.53 6.69 7.93
C PRO A 23 8.45 7.37 6.56
N LEU A 24 7.79 6.68 5.63
CA LEU A 24 7.54 7.16 4.29
C LEU A 24 6.05 7.50 4.15
N GLU A 25 5.75 8.76 3.87
CA GLU A 25 4.39 9.26 3.70
C GLU A 25 4.13 9.50 2.21
N LEU A 26 3.02 8.92 1.73
CA LEU A 26 2.60 9.07 0.34
C LEU A 26 1.60 10.23 0.28
N ASP A 27 1.95 11.29 -0.44
CA ASP A 27 1.09 12.46 -0.62
C ASP A 27 0.27 12.33 -1.92
N GLY A 28 -1.00 12.72 -1.84
CA GLY A 28 -1.93 12.69 -2.96
C GLY A 28 -2.65 11.36 -3.19
N GLU A 29 -3.56 11.37 -4.17
CA GLU A 29 -4.36 10.20 -4.56
C GLU A 29 -4.04 9.81 -6.02
N PRO A 30 -3.47 8.61 -6.25
CA PRO A 30 -3.03 8.18 -7.58
C PRO A 30 -4.14 8.19 -8.61
N SER A 31 -3.83 8.60 -9.84
CA SER A 31 -4.73 8.46 -10.98
C SER A 31 -5.18 7.00 -11.18
N GLY A 32 -4.29 6.03 -10.93
CA GLY A 32 -4.59 4.62 -11.00
C GLY A 32 -5.65 4.17 -9.99
N VAL A 33 -5.66 4.75 -8.77
CA VAL A 33 -6.71 4.47 -7.77
C VAL A 33 -8.05 5.03 -8.22
N LYS A 34 -8.07 6.25 -8.78
CA LYS A 34 -9.29 6.86 -9.36
C LYS A 34 -9.85 6.05 -10.52
N ALA A 35 -9.01 5.32 -11.25
CA ALA A 35 -9.40 4.42 -12.34
C ALA A 35 -9.81 3.02 -11.86
N GLY A 36 -9.98 2.80 -10.55
CA GLY A 36 -10.35 1.51 -9.96
C GLY A 36 -9.16 0.60 -9.62
N GLY A 37 -7.95 1.14 -9.54
CA GLY A 37 -6.77 0.46 -9.01
C GLY A 37 -6.73 0.43 -7.47
N LEU A 38 -5.80 -0.36 -6.93
CA LEU A 38 -5.47 -0.40 -5.51
C LEU A 38 -4.00 0.00 -5.33
N LEU A 39 -3.75 1.04 -4.54
CA LEU A 39 -2.39 1.41 -4.14
C LEU A 39 -1.94 0.48 -3.01
N GLU A 40 -0.85 -0.23 -3.23
CA GLU A 40 -0.22 -1.11 -2.25
C GLU A 40 1.16 -0.55 -1.89
N GLN A 41 1.33 -0.13 -0.63
CA GLN A 41 2.62 0.34 -0.10
C GLN A 41 3.41 -0.86 0.44
N MET A 42 4.51 -1.20 -0.22
CA MET A 42 5.38 -2.32 0.17
C MET A 42 6.31 -1.92 1.32
N LEU A 43 6.80 -0.68 1.32
CA LEU A 43 7.71 -0.15 2.33
C LEU A 43 7.09 1.06 3.02
N HIS A 44 6.85 0.94 4.33
CA HIS A 44 6.33 2.02 5.18
C HIS A 44 7.46 2.81 5.86
N THR A 45 8.64 2.21 5.97
CA THR A 45 9.83 2.82 6.57
C THR A 45 11.03 2.56 5.69
N LEU A 46 11.89 3.57 5.54
CA LEU A 46 13.10 3.49 4.74
C LEU A 46 14.32 3.78 5.63
N GLU A 47 15.35 2.94 5.48
CA GLU A 47 16.62 3.14 6.17
C GLU A 47 17.50 4.11 5.37
N VAL A 48 17.80 5.27 5.97
CA VAL A 48 18.66 6.30 5.38
C VAL A 48 19.94 6.50 6.17
N ARG A 49 20.98 6.96 5.49
CA ARG A 49 22.22 7.46 6.07
C ARG A 49 22.29 8.96 5.87
N CYS A 50 22.48 9.68 6.96
CA CYS A 50 22.62 11.14 6.94
C CYS A 50 23.41 11.61 8.16
N LEU A 51 23.82 12.88 8.14
CA LEU A 51 24.33 13.52 9.35
C LEU A 51 23.16 13.83 10.30
N PRO A 52 23.39 13.87 11.62
CA PRO A 52 22.33 14.21 12.59
C PRO A 52 21.66 15.58 12.35
N LYS A 53 22.30 16.48 11.60
CA LYS A 53 21.78 17.80 11.25
C LYS A 53 20.77 17.77 10.11
N ASP A 54 20.89 16.78 9.23
CA ASP A 54 20.13 16.66 8.00
C ASP A 54 19.05 15.57 8.11
N LEU A 55 18.87 14.98 9.31
CA LEU A 55 17.89 13.94 9.57
C LEU A 55 16.45 14.52 9.52
N PRO A 56 15.64 14.16 8.51
CA PRO A 56 14.23 14.55 8.49
C PRO A 56 13.39 13.66 9.40
N GLU A 57 12.21 14.13 9.81
CA GLU A 57 11.26 13.32 10.60
C GLU A 57 10.52 12.29 9.75
N GLN A 58 10.23 12.63 8.49
CA GLN A 58 9.53 11.78 7.52
C GLN A 58 9.99 12.09 6.09
N ILE A 59 9.76 11.15 5.18
CA ILE A 59 10.04 11.29 3.75
C ILE A 59 8.70 11.33 3.00
N GLU A 60 8.40 12.45 2.36
CA GLU A 60 7.17 12.65 1.59
C GLU A 60 7.41 12.36 0.10
N THR A 61 6.53 11.55 -0.51
CA THR A 61 6.58 11.28 -1.95
C THR A 61 5.20 11.47 -2.58
N ASP A 62 5.12 12.26 -3.66
CA ASP A 62 3.88 12.40 -4.44
C ASP A 62 3.60 11.14 -5.26
N VAL A 63 2.38 10.62 -5.12
CA VAL A 63 1.90 9.44 -5.86
C VAL A 63 0.79 9.76 -6.85
N THR A 64 0.45 11.04 -7.03
CA THR A 64 -0.70 11.49 -7.83
C THR A 64 -0.62 11.02 -9.29
N SER A 65 0.59 10.93 -9.85
CA SER A 65 0.82 10.59 -11.26
C SER A 65 0.85 9.08 -11.55
N LEU A 66 0.81 8.21 -10.55
CA LEU A 66 0.94 6.75 -10.75
C LEU A 66 -0.32 6.15 -11.39
N GLU A 67 -0.15 5.47 -12.53
CA GLU A 67 -1.21 4.76 -13.24
C GLU A 67 -1.33 3.29 -12.79
N ILE A 68 -2.38 2.59 -13.26
CA ILE A 68 -2.56 1.17 -12.96
C ILE A 68 -1.43 0.36 -13.61
N GLY A 69 -0.66 -0.35 -12.80
CA GLY A 69 0.49 -1.15 -13.21
C GLY A 69 1.83 -0.48 -12.92
N ASP A 70 1.83 0.81 -12.56
CA ASP A 70 3.06 1.54 -12.25
C ASP A 70 3.54 1.28 -10.82
N ALA A 71 4.85 1.28 -10.69
CA ALA A 71 5.58 1.10 -9.43
C ALA A 71 6.44 2.34 -9.16
N LEU A 72 6.40 2.82 -7.91
CA LEU A 72 7.31 3.83 -7.40
C LEU A 72 8.55 3.13 -6.83
N ASN A 73 9.73 3.44 -7.36
CA ASN A 73 10.99 2.89 -6.85
C ASN A 73 11.68 3.87 -5.90
N ILE A 74 12.66 3.38 -5.14
CA ILE A 74 13.46 4.23 -4.24
C ILE A 74 14.16 5.35 -5.02
N GLY A 75 14.67 5.06 -6.22
CA GLY A 75 15.36 6.06 -7.04
C GLY A 75 14.49 7.20 -7.55
N ASP A 76 13.16 7.02 -7.55
CA ASP A 76 12.19 8.03 -7.99
C ASP A 76 11.77 8.99 -6.85
N ILE A 77 12.27 8.76 -5.62
CA ILE A 77 11.97 9.57 -4.44
C ILE A 77 12.90 10.78 -4.38
N ASN A 78 12.34 11.96 -4.11
CA ASN A 78 13.12 13.17 -3.86
C ASN A 78 13.63 13.19 -2.42
N PHE A 79 14.90 12.82 -2.22
CA PHE A 79 15.56 12.94 -0.93
C PHE A 79 16.09 14.36 -0.68
N PRO A 80 15.98 14.89 0.54
CA PRO A 80 16.60 16.17 0.91
C PRO A 80 18.13 16.09 0.91
N GLU A 81 18.81 17.24 0.86
CA GLU A 81 20.27 17.29 0.78
C GLU A 81 20.93 16.56 1.96
N GLY A 82 21.90 15.70 1.66
CA GLY A 82 22.66 14.97 2.68
C GLY A 82 22.02 13.67 3.17
N VAL A 83 20.86 13.28 2.62
CA VAL A 83 20.20 11.99 2.90
C VAL A 83 20.42 11.01 1.77
N ALA A 84 20.99 9.85 2.09
CA ALA A 84 21.20 8.76 1.14
C ALA A 84 20.45 7.50 1.57
N PRO A 85 19.66 6.85 0.69
CA PRO A 85 19.08 5.55 1.01
C PRO A 85 20.18 4.49 1.17
N THR A 86 20.03 3.59 2.15
CA THR A 86 20.93 2.42 2.26
C THR A 86 20.58 1.33 1.24
N LEU A 87 19.30 1.28 0.85
CA LEU A 87 18.74 0.31 -0.08
C LEU A 87 19.02 0.70 -1.54
N SER A 88 18.98 -0.28 -2.44
CA SER A 88 19.17 -0.05 -3.88
C SER A 88 17.99 0.70 -4.50
N ASP A 89 18.28 1.55 -5.49
CA ASP A 89 17.30 2.40 -6.18
C ASP A 89 16.19 1.61 -6.89
N ASP A 90 16.47 0.38 -7.34
CA ASP A 90 15.52 -0.49 -8.07
C ASP A 90 14.44 -1.15 -7.16
N ILE A 91 14.46 -0.90 -5.85
CA ILE A 91 13.48 -1.48 -4.93
C ILE A 91 12.16 -0.72 -5.04
N VAL A 92 11.07 -1.47 -5.17
CA VAL A 92 9.71 -0.93 -5.23
C VAL A 92 9.24 -0.55 -3.83
N VAL A 93 8.75 0.67 -3.70
CA VAL A 93 8.21 1.27 -2.48
C VAL A 93 6.69 1.19 -2.45
N ALA A 94 6.05 1.50 -3.58
CA ALA A 94 4.60 1.40 -3.75
C ALA A 94 4.24 0.93 -5.15
N LEU A 95 3.16 0.17 -5.28
CA LEU A 95 2.65 -0.37 -6.54
C LEU A 95 1.16 -0.06 -6.67
N CYS A 96 0.74 0.48 -7.81
CA CYS A 96 -0.68 0.61 -8.11
C CYS A 96 -1.16 -0.63 -8.87
N ALA A 97 -1.76 -1.59 -8.18
CA ALA A 97 -2.25 -2.84 -8.77
C ALA A 97 -3.67 -2.71 -9.33
N LYS A 98 -4.01 -3.49 -10.36
CA LYS A 98 -5.39 -3.59 -10.86
C LYS A 98 -6.21 -4.49 -9.94
N THR A 99 -7.33 -4.01 -9.39
CA THR A 99 -8.27 -4.86 -8.65
C THR A 99 -9.19 -5.61 -9.61
N ARG A 100 -9.63 -6.83 -9.23
CA ARG A 100 -10.60 -7.60 -10.01
C ARG A 100 -11.98 -6.94 -10.06
N VAL A 101 -12.32 -6.12 -9.07
CA VAL A 101 -13.63 -5.47 -8.94
C VAL A 101 -13.88 -4.41 -10.02
N ALA A 102 -12.83 -3.73 -10.51
CA ALA A 102 -12.94 -2.75 -11.60
C ALA A 102 -13.35 -3.38 -12.94
N THR A 103 -13.37 -4.71 -13.06
CA THR A 103 -13.90 -5.42 -14.25
C THR A 103 -15.42 -5.61 -14.19
N SER A 104 -16.08 -5.28 -13.08
CA SER A 104 -17.51 -5.54 -12.89
C SER A 104 -18.39 -4.29 -13.07
N GLU A 105 -17.82 -3.08 -13.08
CA GLU A 105 -18.58 -1.82 -13.18
C GLU A 105 -18.74 -1.31 -14.63
N GLU A 106 -18.10 -1.94 -15.63
CA GLU A 106 -18.33 -1.65 -17.06
C GLU A 106 -19.45 -2.52 -17.68
N GLN A 107 -20.19 -3.27 -16.87
CA GLN A 107 -21.22 -4.20 -17.36
C GLN A 107 -22.57 -4.03 -16.62
N GLU A 108 -22.95 -2.80 -16.27
CA GLU A 108 -24.30 -2.49 -15.82
C GLU A 108 -24.91 -1.40 -16.70
N GLY A 109 -25.38 -1.80 -17.88
CA GLY A 109 -26.13 -0.92 -18.76
C GLY A 109 -26.45 -1.52 -20.13
N GLU A 110 -27.35 -2.51 -20.19
CA GLU A 110 -28.40 -2.61 -21.23
C GLU A 110 -29.30 -3.86 -21.02
N GLU A 111 -30.55 -3.54 -20.71
CA GLU A 111 -31.83 -4.17 -21.09
C GLU A 111 -32.31 -5.56 -20.61
N GLU A 112 -33.64 -5.53 -20.44
CA GLU A 112 -34.56 -6.50 -19.88
C GLU A 112 -34.81 -7.75 -20.74
N GLY A 113 -35.40 -8.77 -20.11
CA GLY A 113 -36.52 -9.48 -20.71
C GLY A 113 -36.34 -10.97 -21.02
N GLU A 114 -37.09 -11.79 -20.25
CA GLU A 114 -37.59 -13.16 -20.55
C GLU A 114 -36.53 -14.24 -20.86
N GLY A 115 -36.39 -15.32 -20.10
CA GLY A 115 -37.42 -16.19 -19.57
C GLY A 115 -37.18 -17.59 -20.13
N ASP A 116 -36.82 -18.55 -19.27
CA ASP A 116 -37.51 -19.84 -19.11
C ASP A 116 -36.68 -20.79 -18.23
N THR A 117 -37.36 -21.32 -17.22
CA THR A 117 -36.90 -22.33 -16.26
C THR A 117 -36.57 -23.67 -16.95
N PRO A 118 -35.90 -24.64 -16.27
CA PRO A 118 -36.76 -25.61 -15.58
C PRO A 118 -36.21 -26.14 -14.25
N ALA A 119 -37.14 -26.16 -13.29
CA ALA A 119 -37.44 -27.29 -12.41
C ALA A 119 -36.38 -27.73 -11.38
N GLU A 120 -36.44 -27.09 -10.21
CA GLU A 120 -36.43 -27.82 -8.94
C GLU A 120 -37.64 -28.75 -8.84
N PRO A 121 -37.49 -29.95 -8.28
CA PRO A 121 -38.52 -30.53 -7.45
C PRO A 121 -38.10 -30.46 -5.98
N GLU A 122 -38.72 -29.54 -5.24
CA GLU A 122 -38.91 -29.69 -3.80
C GLU A 122 -39.92 -30.82 -3.53
N VAL A 123 -39.82 -31.43 -2.35
CA VAL A 123 -40.91 -31.58 -1.35
C VAL A 123 -40.75 -32.85 -0.49
N THR A 124 -40.31 -32.59 0.75
CA THR A 124 -40.78 -33.12 2.05
C THR A 124 -40.67 -34.61 2.36
N SER A 125 -40.13 -34.97 3.54
CA SER A 125 -40.92 -35.00 4.78
C SER A 125 -40.15 -35.70 5.92
N GLU A 126 -40.06 -35.01 7.05
CA GLU A 126 -40.10 -35.46 8.45
C GLU A 126 -39.98 -36.97 8.82
N LYS A 127 -39.09 -37.20 9.82
CA LYS A 127 -39.31 -37.88 11.12
C LYS A 127 -38.64 -39.25 11.40
N SER A 128 -38.03 -39.29 12.60
CA SER A 128 -37.70 -40.46 13.46
C SER A 128 -36.42 -41.21 13.02
N ASN A 129 -35.52 -41.73 13.87
CA ASN A 129 -35.46 -42.05 15.30
C ASN A 129 -33.94 -42.24 15.59
N ASP A 130 -33.38 -41.62 16.63
CA ASP A 130 -32.78 -42.31 17.80
C ASP A 130 -32.49 -43.81 17.62
N GLU A 131 -31.20 -44.18 17.55
CA GLU A 131 -30.63 -45.38 18.20
C GLU A 131 -29.09 -45.23 18.35
#